data_AF-K1SZ80-F1
#
_entry.id   AF-K1SZ80-F1
#
_cell.length_a   1.000
_cell.length_b   1.000
_cell.length_c   1.000
_cell.angle_alpha   90.00
_cell.angle_beta   90.00
_cell.angle_gamma   90.00
#
_symmetry.space_group_name_H-M   'P 1'
#
loop_
_entity.id
_entity.type
_entity.pdbx_description
1 polymer ?
#
loop_
_entity_poly.entity_id
_entity_poly.type
_entity_poly.pdbx_seq_one_letter_code
_entity_poly.pdbx_strand_id
1 'polypeptide(L)'
;GGGHDEREQTLNQLLVEMDGFGENQGVIVIAATNRPDILDPALLRPGRFDRQVTVSYPDIDGREAILKVHAKRKPLGPDVDLRSIASQTVGFTGADLENLLNEAALLAARRKKKAITMPDIEEAAMKVLVGTEKKSHHMTERDKKITAYHEAGHAVTSYYLEHKDPVTHISIVPRGMAGGFTM
;
A
#
# COMPACT_ATOMS: atom_id res chain seq x y z
N GLY A 1 -4.14 22.03 -31.26
CA GLY A 1 -5.04 20.89 -31.01
C GLY A 1 -4.55 19.73 -31.84
N GLY A 2 -3.97 18.72 -31.20
CA GLY A 2 -3.39 17.54 -31.87
C GLY A 2 -3.40 16.29 -30.98
N GLY A 3 -3.32 16.45 -29.66
CA GLY A 3 -3.41 15.32 -28.73
C GLY A 3 -4.81 14.68 -28.59
N HIS A 4 -5.87 15.32 -29.09
CA HIS A 4 -7.20 14.69 -29.15
C HIS A 4 -7.28 13.73 -30.34
N ASP A 5 -6.81 14.17 -31.51
CA ASP A 5 -6.86 13.43 -32.76
C ASP A 5 -6.00 12.16 -32.71
N GLU A 6 -4.80 12.21 -32.10
CA GLU A 6 -3.93 11.03 -31.94
C GLU A 6 -4.54 9.98 -30.99
N ARG A 7 -5.18 10.44 -29.91
CA ARG A 7 -5.84 9.55 -28.94
C ARG A 7 -7.04 8.87 -29.57
N GLU A 8 -7.87 9.61 -30.31
CA GLU A 8 -9.02 9.05 -31.02
C GLU A 8 -8.60 8.11 -32.16
N GLN A 9 -7.55 8.46 -32.92
CA GLN A 9 -7.03 7.58 -33.97
C GLN A 9 -6.53 6.25 -33.41
N THR A 10 -5.76 6.29 -32.32
CA THR A 10 -5.24 5.09 -31.66
C THR A 10 -6.39 4.24 -31.08
N LEU A 11 -7.38 4.88 -30.48
CA LEU A 11 -8.55 4.20 -29.94
C LEU A 11 -9.35 3.52 -31.05
N ASN A 12 -9.65 4.24 -32.14
CA ASN A 12 -10.40 3.68 -33.26
C ASN A 12 -9.67 2.52 -33.91
N GLN A 13 -8.35 2.58 -34.06
CA GLN A 13 -7.58 1.45 -34.55
C GLN A 13 -7.72 0.24 -33.62
N LEU A 14 -7.59 0.43 -32.31
CA LEU A 14 -7.79 -0.65 -31.34
C LEU A 14 -9.18 -1.28 -31.47
N LEU A 15 -10.22 -0.46 -31.62
CA LEU A 15 -11.59 -0.95 -31.77
C LEU A 15 -11.80 -1.77 -33.06
N VAL A 16 -11.20 -1.36 -34.18
CA VAL A 16 -11.25 -2.09 -35.45
C VAL A 16 -10.55 -3.44 -35.35
N GLU A 17 -9.37 -3.48 -34.74
CA GLU A 17 -8.67 -4.75 -34.49
C GLU A 17 -9.47 -5.67 -33.55
N MET A 18 -10.14 -5.08 -32.54
CA MET A 18 -10.98 -5.84 -31.61
C MET A 18 -12.22 -6.47 -32.28
N ASP A 19 -12.84 -5.77 -33.23
CA ASP A 19 -13.98 -6.30 -33.98
C ASP A 19 -13.53 -7.29 -35.08
N GLY A 20 -12.28 -7.20 -35.53
CA GLY A 20 -11.64 -8.10 -36.51
C GLY A 20 -11.30 -9.49 -35.97
N PHE A 21 -11.41 -9.75 -34.65
CA PHE A 21 -11.08 -11.05 -34.05
C PHE A 21 -12.03 -12.20 -34.43
N GLY A 22 -13.11 -11.95 -35.17
CA GLY A 22 -13.97 -13.01 -35.70
C GLY A 22 -13.21 -14.06 -36.54
N GLU A 23 -12.06 -13.70 -37.14
CA GLU A 23 -11.21 -14.59 -37.93
C GLU A 23 -10.01 -15.17 -37.16
N ASN A 24 -9.65 -14.61 -35.99
CA ASN A 24 -8.51 -15.03 -35.16
C ASN A 24 -8.98 -15.80 -33.91
N GLN A 25 -9.41 -17.05 -34.11
CA GLN A 25 -9.80 -17.94 -33.02
C GLN A 25 -8.60 -18.24 -32.10
N GLY A 26 -8.60 -17.70 -30.87
CA GLY A 26 -7.63 -18.05 -29.82
C GLY A 26 -6.92 -16.91 -29.09
N VAL A 27 -7.19 -15.65 -29.42
CA VAL A 27 -6.58 -14.49 -28.73
C VAL A 27 -7.47 -14.02 -27.58
N ILE A 28 -6.87 -13.81 -26.40
CA ILE A 28 -7.53 -13.22 -25.23
C ILE A 28 -6.85 -11.89 -24.92
N VAL A 29 -7.63 -10.81 -24.83
CA VAL A 29 -7.15 -9.47 -24.48
C VAL A 29 -7.56 -9.13 -23.05
N ILE A 30 -6.58 -8.72 -22.23
CA ILE A 30 -6.80 -8.28 -20.84
C ILE A 30 -6.25 -6.86 -20.69
N ALA A 31 -7.03 -5.98 -20.06
CA ALA A 31 -6.64 -4.61 -19.75
C ALA A 31 -6.91 -4.28 -18.27
N ALA A 32 -6.19 -3.29 -17.74
CA ALA A 32 -6.36 -2.80 -16.37
C ALA A 32 -6.49 -1.27 -16.36
N THR A 33 -7.38 -0.73 -15.53
CA THR A 33 -7.53 0.71 -15.32
C THR A 33 -7.91 1.00 -13.87
N ASN A 34 -7.43 2.12 -13.33
CA ASN A 34 -7.89 2.67 -12.05
C ASN A 34 -9.04 3.67 -12.23
N ARG A 35 -9.40 3.98 -13.48
CA ARG A 35 -10.43 4.97 -13.83
C ARG A 35 -11.36 4.42 -14.91
N PRO A 36 -12.28 3.49 -14.54
CA PRO A 36 -13.27 2.99 -15.49
C PRO A 36 -14.25 4.08 -15.95
N ASP A 37 -14.42 5.14 -15.16
CA ASP A 37 -15.32 6.28 -15.40
C ASP A 37 -14.97 7.11 -16.65
N ILE A 38 -13.69 7.13 -17.05
CA ILE A 38 -13.21 7.89 -18.21
C ILE A 38 -12.96 7.05 -19.46
N LEU A 39 -13.26 5.76 -19.40
CA LEU A 39 -13.13 4.89 -20.57
C LEU A 39 -14.20 5.24 -21.59
N ASP A 40 -13.84 5.14 -22.87
CA ASP A 40 -14.82 5.25 -23.94
C ASP A 40 -15.83 4.09 -23.81
N PRO A 41 -17.15 4.37 -23.73
CA PRO A 41 -18.17 3.33 -23.63
C PRO A 41 -18.14 2.31 -24.77
N ALA A 42 -17.58 2.67 -25.93
CA ALA A 42 -17.40 1.78 -27.06
C ALA A 42 -16.47 0.60 -26.73
N LEU A 43 -15.49 0.76 -25.83
CA LEU A 43 -14.60 -0.33 -25.40
C LEU A 43 -15.33 -1.42 -24.60
N LEU A 44 -16.40 -1.06 -23.90
CA LEU A 44 -17.13 -1.92 -22.97
C LEU A 44 -18.32 -2.66 -23.63
N ARG A 45 -18.49 -2.53 -24.94
CA ARG A 45 -19.56 -3.20 -25.69
C ARG A 45 -19.25 -4.69 -25.88
N PRO A 46 -20.29 -5.54 -26.03
CA PRO A 46 -20.11 -6.96 -26.34
C PRO A 46 -19.21 -7.17 -27.58
N GLY A 47 -18.30 -8.14 -27.50
CA GLY A 47 -17.28 -8.41 -28.54
C GLY A 47 -15.94 -7.71 -28.31
N ARG A 48 -15.85 -6.78 -27.35
CA ARG A 48 -14.62 -6.07 -26.97
C ARG A 48 -14.23 -6.42 -25.52
N PHE A 49 -14.24 -5.46 -24.59
CA PHE A 49 -14.13 -5.74 -23.15
C PHE A 49 -15.50 -6.01 -22.55
N ASP A 50 -16.05 -7.17 -22.87
CA ASP A 50 -17.36 -7.64 -22.41
C ASP A 50 -17.36 -8.12 -20.95
N ARG A 51 -16.20 -8.51 -20.42
CA ARG A 51 -16.01 -8.94 -19.02
C ARG A 51 -15.22 -7.90 -18.24
N GLN A 52 -15.81 -7.46 -17.13
CA GLN A 52 -15.18 -6.58 -16.16
C GLN A 52 -15.04 -7.32 -14.82
N VAL A 53 -13.83 -7.31 -14.27
CA VAL A 53 -13.51 -7.88 -12.97
C VAL A 53 -12.94 -6.76 -12.10
N THR A 54 -13.66 -6.38 -11.06
CA THR A 54 -13.18 -5.40 -10.09
C THR A 54 -12.29 -6.09 -9.06
N VAL A 55 -11.07 -5.60 -8.90
CA VAL A 55 -10.15 -6.04 -7.85
C VAL A 55 -10.12 -4.97 -6.76
N SER A 56 -10.77 -5.25 -5.64
CA SER A 56 -10.82 -4.36 -4.48
C SER A 56 -9.58 -4.52 -3.59
N TYR A 57 -9.42 -3.60 -2.64
CA TYR A 57 -8.45 -3.75 -1.56
C TYR A 57 -8.68 -5.06 -0.79
N PRO A 58 -7.61 -5.75 -0.35
CA PRO A 58 -7.74 -6.99 0.39
C PRO A 58 -8.33 -6.77 1.78
N ASP A 59 -9.20 -7.69 2.19
CA ASP A 59 -9.64 -7.82 3.59
C ASP A 59 -8.54 -8.43 4.47
N ILE A 60 -8.82 -8.68 5.75
CA ILE A 60 -7.81 -9.20 6.68
C ILE A 60 -7.25 -10.56 6.24
N ASP A 61 -8.10 -11.47 5.78
CA ASP A 61 -7.69 -12.81 5.36
C ASP A 61 -6.91 -12.76 4.03
N GLY A 62 -7.32 -11.88 3.12
CA GLY A 62 -6.61 -11.58 1.88
C GLY A 62 -5.23 -10.98 2.14
N ARG A 63 -5.11 -10.05 3.09
CA ARG A 63 -3.79 -9.49 3.49
C ARG A 63 -2.90 -10.57 4.09
N GLU A 64 -3.43 -11.43 4.96
CA GLU A 64 -2.68 -12.57 5.50
C GLU A 64 -2.22 -13.53 4.39
N ALA A 65 -3.08 -13.84 3.41
CA ALA A 65 -2.74 -14.68 2.27
C ALA A 65 -1.65 -14.05 1.38
N ILE A 66 -1.75 -12.75 1.10
CA ILE A 66 -0.73 -12.01 0.35
C ILE A 66 0.61 -12.03 1.10
N LEU A 67 0.59 -11.73 2.41
CA LEU A 67 1.79 -11.80 3.26
C LEU A 67 2.42 -13.19 3.22
N LYS A 68 1.62 -14.27 3.30
CA LYS A 68 2.11 -15.65 3.17
C LYS A 68 2.79 -15.89 1.82
N VAL A 69 2.25 -15.38 0.72
CA VAL A 69 2.87 -15.50 -0.61
C VAL A 69 4.24 -14.80 -0.65
N HIS A 70 4.31 -13.55 -0.20
CA HIS A 70 5.55 -12.77 -0.22
C HIS A 70 6.57 -13.19 0.85
N ALA A 71 6.14 -13.93 1.88
CA ALA A 71 6.97 -14.53 2.91
C ALA A 71 7.69 -15.81 2.45
N LYS A 72 7.14 -16.58 1.49
CA LYS A 72 7.68 -17.90 1.08
C LYS A 72 9.18 -17.91 0.73
N ARG A 73 9.72 -16.79 0.22
CA ARG A 73 11.12 -16.67 -0.20
C ARG A 73 11.99 -15.90 0.80
N LYS A 74 11.50 -15.65 2.02
CA LYS A 74 12.17 -14.87 3.05
C LYS A 74 12.31 -15.68 4.34
N PRO A 75 13.49 -15.69 4.99
CA PRO A 75 13.64 -16.38 6.27
C PRO A 75 12.92 -15.58 7.36
N LEU A 76 11.76 -16.06 7.81
CA LEU A 76 11.04 -15.49 8.95
C LEU A 76 11.49 -16.14 10.27
N GLY A 77 11.54 -15.35 11.33
CA GLY A 77 11.75 -15.81 12.69
C GLY A 77 10.51 -16.53 13.23
N PRO A 78 10.67 -17.36 14.28
CA PRO A 78 9.55 -18.09 14.90
C PRO A 78 8.56 -17.17 15.63
N ASP A 79 8.95 -15.92 15.87
CA ASP A 79 8.17 -14.87 16.53
C ASP A 79 7.22 -14.12 15.59
N VAL A 80 7.28 -14.37 14.27
CA VAL A 80 6.50 -13.63 13.27
C VAL A 80 5.07 -14.17 13.17
N ASP A 81 4.10 -13.33 13.53
CA ASP A 81 2.68 -13.57 13.29
C ASP A 81 2.14 -12.69 12.15
N LEU A 82 1.94 -13.32 10.99
CA LEU A 82 1.41 -12.65 9.79
C LEU A 82 -0.03 -12.17 9.97
N ARG A 83 -0.83 -12.81 10.84
CA ARG A 83 -2.21 -12.39 11.08
C ARG A 83 -2.25 -11.10 11.90
N SER A 84 -1.37 -10.98 12.90
CA SER A 84 -1.17 -9.72 13.64
C SER A 84 -0.78 -8.59 12.69
N ILE A 85 0.16 -8.84 11.77
CA ILE A 85 0.58 -7.84 10.76
C ILE A 85 -0.60 -7.45 9.86
N ALA A 86 -1.35 -8.42 9.35
CA ALA A 86 -2.53 -8.16 8.52
C ALA A 86 -3.58 -7.28 9.21
N SER A 87 -3.72 -7.40 10.53
CA SER A 87 -4.65 -6.57 11.32
C SER A 87 -4.20 -5.11 11.43
N GLN A 88 -2.89 -4.86 11.44
CA GLN A 88 -2.30 -3.52 11.59
C GLN A 88 -2.13 -2.79 10.25
N THR A 89 -2.14 -3.51 9.13
CA THR A 89 -1.94 -2.96 7.77
C THR A 89 -3.28 -2.68 7.07
N VAL A 90 -4.25 -2.10 7.76
CA VAL A 90 -5.55 -1.76 7.15
C VAL A 90 -5.35 -0.75 6.02
N GLY A 91 -6.01 -0.98 4.88
CA GLY A 91 -5.91 -0.13 3.69
C GLY A 91 -4.69 -0.40 2.81
N PHE A 92 -3.83 -1.35 3.17
CA PHE A 92 -2.68 -1.72 2.33
C PHE A 92 -3.13 -2.49 1.09
N THR A 93 -2.54 -2.15 -0.06
CA THR A 93 -2.63 -2.97 -1.28
C THR A 93 -1.69 -4.17 -1.19
N GLY A 94 -1.82 -5.12 -2.13
CA GLY A 94 -0.86 -6.21 -2.23
C GLY A 94 0.59 -5.75 -2.45
N ALA A 95 0.78 -4.68 -3.23
CA ALA A 95 2.09 -4.09 -3.46
C ALA A 95 2.67 -3.45 -2.17
N ASP A 96 1.83 -2.83 -1.34
CA ASP A 96 2.28 -2.26 -0.06
C ASP A 96 2.73 -3.36 0.91
N LEU A 97 2.03 -4.49 0.97
CA LEU A 97 2.41 -5.65 1.79
C LEU A 97 3.69 -6.33 1.30
N GLU A 98 3.88 -6.41 -0.02
CA GLU A 98 5.14 -6.87 -0.59
C GLU A 98 6.29 -5.95 -0.18
N ASN A 99 6.11 -4.65 -0.35
CA ASN A 99 7.09 -3.63 -0.02
C ASN A 99 7.44 -3.67 1.48
N LEU A 100 6.43 -3.82 2.35
CA LEU A 100 6.59 -4.01 3.79
C LEU A 100 7.58 -5.15 4.12
N LEU A 101 7.34 -6.35 3.56
CA LEU A 101 8.20 -7.49 3.84
C LEU A 101 9.60 -7.34 3.23
N ASN A 102 9.74 -6.64 2.10
CA ASN A 102 11.03 -6.32 1.51
C ASN A 102 11.83 -5.35 2.38
N GLU A 103 11.18 -4.32 2.93
CA GLU A 103 11.79 -3.37 3.86
C GLU A 103 12.22 -4.05 5.17
N ALA A 104 11.39 -4.94 5.70
CA ALA A 104 11.74 -5.75 6.87
C ALA A 104 12.97 -6.63 6.62
N ALA A 105 13.06 -7.23 5.42
CA ALA A 105 14.23 -8.01 5.01
C ALA A 105 15.50 -7.16 4.92
N LEU A 106 15.40 -5.95 4.36
CA LEU A 106 16.52 -5.01 4.27
C LEU A 106 16.99 -4.55 5.66
N LEU A 107 16.06 -4.30 6.58
CA LEU A 107 16.39 -3.96 7.98
C LEU A 107 17.10 -5.10 8.70
N ALA A 108 16.58 -6.33 8.56
CA ALA A 108 17.22 -7.52 9.14
C ALA A 108 18.63 -7.75 8.56
N ALA A 109 18.80 -7.61 7.24
CA ALA A 109 20.08 -7.74 6.56
C ALA A 109 21.09 -6.66 7.00
N ARG A 110 20.66 -5.39 7.13
CA ARG A 110 21.48 -4.29 7.67
C ARG A 110 21.98 -4.58 9.08
N ARG A 111 21.16 -5.24 9.90
CA ARG A 111 21.49 -5.68 11.25
C ARG A 111 22.26 -7.01 11.29
N LYS A 112 22.62 -7.57 10.13
CA LYS A 112 23.28 -8.88 9.99
C LYS A 112 22.52 -10.03 10.67
N LYS A 113 21.19 -9.94 10.76
CA LYS A 113 20.32 -11.02 11.25
C LYS A 113 20.19 -12.11 10.18
N LYS A 114 20.00 -13.36 10.62
CA LYS A 114 19.78 -14.52 9.73
C LYS A 114 18.32 -14.69 9.31
N ALA A 115 17.39 -14.11 10.06
CA ALA A 115 15.96 -14.16 9.81
C ALA A 115 15.31 -12.82 10.18
N ILE A 116 14.17 -12.53 9.56
CA ILE A 116 13.34 -11.36 9.80
C ILE A 116 12.51 -11.62 11.05
N THR A 117 12.63 -10.76 12.05
CA THR A 117 11.88 -10.87 13.31
C THR A 117 10.68 -9.94 13.30
N MET A 118 9.70 -10.18 14.17
CA MET A 118 8.50 -9.34 14.29
C MET A 118 8.85 -7.84 14.49
N PRO A 119 9.84 -7.47 15.34
CA PRO A 119 10.27 -6.07 15.45
C PRO A 119 10.82 -5.45 14.16
N ASP A 120 11.43 -6.25 13.27
CA ASP A 120 11.91 -5.72 11.98
C ASP A 120 10.73 -5.42 11.04
N ILE A 121 9.63 -6.18 11.15
CA ILE A 121 8.40 -5.96 10.37
C ILE A 121 7.62 -4.77 10.92
N GLU A 122 7.49 -4.64 12.24
CA GLU A 122 6.85 -3.48 12.87
C GLU A 122 7.58 -2.17 12.52
N GLU A 123 8.92 -2.20 12.53
CA GLU A 123 9.72 -1.05 12.11
C GLU A 123 9.56 -0.73 10.63
N ALA A 124 9.50 -1.76 9.77
CA ALA A 124 9.21 -1.59 8.36
C ALA A 124 7.80 -1.03 8.14
N ALA A 125 6.80 -1.48 8.89
CA ALA A 125 5.43 -0.97 8.82
C ALA A 125 5.38 0.52 9.17
N MET A 126 6.01 0.92 10.27
CA MET A 126 6.13 2.35 10.62
C MET A 126 6.83 3.15 9.51
N LYS A 127 7.85 2.59 8.86
CA LYS A 127 8.55 3.24 7.74
C LYS A 127 7.65 3.40 6.52
N VAL A 128 6.82 2.40 6.19
CA VAL A 128 5.90 2.45 5.06
C VAL A 128 4.73 3.40 5.32
N LEU A 129 4.14 3.38 6.53
CA LEU A 129 3.03 4.27 6.90
C LEU A 129 3.46 5.73 7.06
N VAL A 130 4.51 5.98 7.85
CA VAL A 130 4.84 7.34 8.34
C VAL A 130 6.09 7.91 7.65
N GLY A 131 6.87 7.06 6.98
CA GLY A 131 8.13 7.43 6.34
C GLY A 131 9.37 7.21 7.22
N THR A 132 10.54 7.51 6.67
CA THR A 132 11.83 7.32 7.33
C THR A 132 12.06 8.30 8.48
N GLU A 133 12.70 7.81 9.54
CA GLU A 133 13.22 8.62 10.64
C GLU A 133 14.25 9.65 10.14
N LYS A 134 14.06 10.92 10.52
CA LYS A 134 14.99 12.00 10.18
C LYS A 134 16.04 12.17 11.27
N LYS A 135 17.14 11.42 11.19
CA LYS A 135 18.25 11.50 12.16
C LYS A 135 19.04 12.82 12.13
N SER A 136 18.99 13.55 11.01
CA SER A 136 19.71 14.83 10.84
C SER A 136 18.93 16.06 11.28
N HIS A 137 17.64 15.93 11.61
CA HIS A 137 16.82 17.08 11.99
C HIS A 137 17.05 17.40 13.47
N HIS A 138 17.96 18.32 13.75
CA HIS A 138 18.17 18.83 15.11
C HIS A 138 16.91 19.60 15.56
N MET A 139 16.06 18.95 16.36
CA MET A 139 14.96 19.62 17.05
C MET A 139 15.49 20.30 18.31
N THR A 140 15.11 21.56 18.52
CA THR A 140 15.41 22.24 19.77
C THR A 140 14.60 21.61 20.92
N GLU A 141 15.06 21.77 22.17
CA GLU A 141 14.29 21.29 23.33
C GLU A 141 12.90 21.92 23.41
N ARG A 142 12.76 23.17 22.94
CA ARG A 142 11.46 23.83 22.82
C ARG A 142 10.55 23.12 21.82
N ASP A 143 11.06 22.79 20.64
CA ASP A 143 10.28 22.10 19.59
C ASP A 143 9.86 20.71 20.06
N LYS A 144 10.78 19.95 20.69
CA LYS A 144 10.46 18.64 21.27
C LYS A 144 9.34 18.73 22.30
N LYS A 145 9.37 19.74 23.17
CA LYS A 145 8.33 19.95 24.18
C LYS A 145 6.97 20.29 23.55
N ILE A 146 6.96 21.11 22.50
CA ILE A 146 5.73 21.44 21.77
C ILE A 146 5.15 20.19 21.09
N THR A 147 5.98 19.43 20.37
CA THR A 147 5.57 18.17 19.75
C THR A 147 5.07 17.18 20.78
N ALA A 148 5.74 17.05 21.93
CA ALA A 148 5.31 16.16 23.01
C ALA A 148 3.90 16.51 23.51
N TYR A 149 3.59 17.79 23.70
CA TYR A 149 2.24 18.19 24.08
C TYR A 149 1.22 17.97 22.96
N HIS A 150 1.60 18.16 21.70
CA HIS A 150 0.74 17.93 20.54
C HIS A 150 0.34 16.44 20.44
N GLU A 151 1.32 15.54 20.44
CA GLU A 151 1.08 14.09 20.37
C GLU A 151 0.39 13.56 21.63
N ALA A 152 0.74 14.08 22.82
CA ALA A 152 0.02 13.72 24.04
C ALA A 152 -1.46 14.16 23.99
N GLY A 153 -1.76 15.29 23.35
CA GLY A 153 -3.13 15.72 23.10
C GLY A 153 -3.90 14.73 22.24
N HIS A 154 -3.30 14.27 21.12
CA HIS A 154 -3.88 13.21 20.29
C HIS A 154 -4.07 11.91 21.07
N ALA A 155 -3.10 11.53 21.90
CA ALA A 155 -3.17 10.29 22.66
C ALA A 155 -4.27 10.30 23.72
N VAL A 156 -4.34 11.37 24.52
CA VAL A 156 -5.35 11.53 25.57
C VAL A 156 -6.75 11.62 24.96
N THR A 157 -6.93 12.41 23.91
CA THR A 157 -8.24 12.53 23.25
C THR A 157 -8.69 11.20 22.64
N SER A 158 -7.79 10.44 22.03
CA SER A 158 -8.10 9.11 21.49
C SER A 158 -8.49 8.12 22.58
N TYR A 159 -7.84 8.18 23.74
CA TYR A 159 -8.13 7.28 24.86
C TYR A 159 -9.52 7.48 25.47
N TYR A 160 -9.99 8.74 25.55
CA TYR A 160 -11.29 9.05 26.20
C TYR A 160 -12.49 9.01 25.26
N LEU A 161 -12.29 9.00 23.94
CA LEU A 161 -13.38 8.99 22.97
C LEU A 161 -13.83 7.56 22.67
N GLU A 162 -15.10 7.27 22.92
CA GLU A 162 -15.71 5.93 22.85
C GLU A 162 -15.65 5.27 21.46
N HIS A 163 -15.64 6.08 20.39
CA HIS A 163 -15.67 5.59 19.00
C HIS A 163 -14.36 5.76 18.25
N LYS A 164 -13.26 6.08 18.96
CA LYS A 164 -11.95 6.20 18.34
C LYS A 164 -11.14 4.91 18.57
N ASP A 165 -10.32 4.56 17.59
CA ASP A 165 -9.42 3.41 17.72
C ASP A 165 -8.41 3.64 18.87
N PRO A 166 -8.05 2.57 19.61
CA PRO A 166 -7.09 2.66 20.70
C PRO A 166 -5.70 2.99 20.18
N VAL A 167 -4.99 3.86 20.92
CA VAL A 167 -3.62 4.25 20.58
C VAL A 167 -2.70 3.06 20.77
N THR A 168 -1.98 2.70 19.72
CA THR A 168 -0.98 1.64 19.69
C THR A 168 0.44 2.19 19.84
N HIS A 169 0.74 3.34 19.23
CA HIS A 169 2.08 3.90 19.17
C HIS A 169 2.07 5.42 19.23
N ILE A 170 2.97 5.97 20.05
CA ILE A 170 3.16 7.42 20.20
C ILE A 170 4.66 7.71 20.10
N SER A 171 5.03 8.72 19.31
CA SER A 171 6.43 9.13 19.17
C SER A 171 6.55 10.61 18.85
N ILE A 172 7.50 11.28 19.49
CA ILE A 172 7.90 12.66 19.17
C ILE A 172 9.08 12.73 18.19
N VAL A 173 9.54 11.57 17.71
CA VAL A 173 10.64 11.47 16.74
C VAL A 173 10.12 11.79 15.34
N PRO A 174 10.71 12.75 14.63
CA PRO A 174 10.23 13.18 13.32
C PRO A 174 10.42 12.07 12.28
N ARG A 175 9.34 11.79 11.54
CA ARG A 175 9.30 10.81 10.45
C ARG A 175 8.59 11.41 9.24
N GLY A 176 9.17 11.21 8.05
CA GLY A 176 8.59 11.76 6.82
C GLY A 176 8.41 13.29 6.89
N MET A 177 7.18 13.77 6.70
CA MET A 177 6.82 15.19 6.88
C MET A 177 6.32 15.53 8.28
N ALA A 178 6.11 14.55 9.16
CA ALA A 178 5.55 14.75 10.49
C ALA A 178 6.64 15.06 11.54
N GLY A 179 6.33 15.99 12.45
CA GLY A 179 7.21 16.33 13.59
C GLY A 179 7.14 15.33 14.75
N GLY A 180 6.08 14.54 14.80
CA GLY A 180 5.76 13.45 15.73
C GLY A 180 4.56 12.67 15.17
N PHE A 181 4.13 11.60 15.82
CA PHE A 181 2.92 10.88 15.44
C PHE A 181 2.27 10.14 16.62
N THR A 182 0.95 9.96 16.50
CA THR A 182 0.09 9.17 17.39
C THR A 182 -0.79 8.30 16.50
N MET A 183 -0.72 6.97 16.67
CA MET A 183 -1.51 5.98 15.93
C MET A 183 -2.20 5.04 16.90
#